data_AF-A0A7J2U4R7-F1
#
_entry.id   AF-A0A7J2U4R7-F1
#
_cell.length_a   1.000
_cell.length_b   1.000
_cell.length_c   1.000
_cell.angle_alpha   90.00
_cell.angle_beta   90.00
_cell.angle_gamma   90.00
#
_symmetry.space_group_name_H-M   'P 1'
#
loop_
_entity.id
_entity.type
_entity.pdbx_description
1 polymer ?
#
loop_
_entity_poly.entity_id
_entity_poly.type
_entity_poly.pdbx_seq_one_letter_code
_entity_poly.pdbx_strand_id
1 'polypeptide(L)'
;MLDLGGGLRLLVIEALIACTMLNFSRASNIALYTVLEGRNELINIDIASIKKKLAASRVLSDLHKAVLKIVEEKGVATPSEVLDKLRERGITITKQHLAKILTKLANLGLIEKIERGKYRYKP
;
A
#
# COMPACT_ATOMS: atom_id res chain seq x y z
N MET A 1 -17.49 13.49 10.46
CA MET A 1 -17.19 13.58 9.02
C MET A 1 -16.32 14.79 8.80
N LEU A 2 -15.19 14.65 8.11
CA LEU A 2 -14.25 15.75 7.83
C LEU A 2 -13.98 15.81 6.32
N ASP A 3 -14.24 16.98 5.73
CA ASP A 3 -13.97 17.28 4.32
C ASP A 3 -12.55 17.85 4.17
N LEU A 4 -11.77 17.25 3.26
CA LEU A 4 -10.42 17.67 2.90
C LEU A 4 -10.36 18.31 1.49
N GLY A 5 -11.51 18.54 0.84
CA GLY A 5 -11.61 19.19 -0.48
C GLY A 5 -11.33 20.69 -0.47
N GLY A 6 -11.81 21.40 0.57
CA GLY A 6 -11.72 22.85 0.69
C GLY A 6 -10.75 23.36 1.78
N GLY A 7 -10.48 24.67 1.77
CA GLY A 7 -9.69 25.36 2.79
C GLY A 7 -8.19 25.52 2.48
N LEU A 8 -7.46 26.10 3.43
CA LEU A 8 -6.02 26.33 3.31
C LEU A 8 -5.29 24.97 3.25
N ARG A 9 -4.51 24.74 2.19
CA ARG A 9 -3.85 23.44 1.95
C ARG A 9 -2.98 22.97 3.12
N LEU A 10 -2.35 23.88 3.85
CA LEU A 10 -1.56 23.56 5.03
C LEU A 10 -2.42 22.90 6.12
N LEU A 11 -3.58 23.49 6.44
CA LEU A 11 -4.50 22.97 7.46
C LEU A 11 -5.09 21.61 7.07
N VAL A 12 -5.38 21.43 5.78
CA VAL A 12 -5.85 20.14 5.23
C VAL A 12 -4.80 19.04 5.45
N ILE A 13 -3.53 19.34 5.17
CA ILE A 13 -2.41 18.40 5.37
C ILE A 13 -2.23 18.10 6.86
N GLU A 14 -2.24 19.12 7.72
CA GLU A 14 -2.13 18.94 9.18
C GLU A 14 -3.26 18.09 9.75
N ALA A 15 -4.49 18.33 9.32
CA ALA A 15 -5.65 17.54 9.73
C ALA A 15 -5.52 16.07 9.28
N LEU A 16 -5.07 15.83 8.06
CA LEU A 16 -4.81 14.47 7.55
C LEU A 16 -3.73 13.77 8.39
N ILE A 17 -2.61 14.44 8.65
CA ILE A 17 -1.51 13.91 9.48
C ILE A 17 -2.03 13.58 10.88
N ALA A 18 -2.73 14.50 11.54
CA ALA A 18 -3.30 14.29 12.86
C ALA A 18 -4.21 13.05 12.90
N CYS A 19 -5.07 12.87 11.89
CA CYS A 19 -5.94 11.71 11.81
C CYS A 19 -5.15 10.39 11.64
N THR A 20 -4.02 10.40 10.91
CA THR A 20 -3.14 9.22 10.81
C THR A 20 -2.37 8.91 12.11
N MET A 21 -2.24 9.88 13.02
CA MET A 21 -1.55 9.69 14.31
C MET A 21 -2.46 9.20 15.44
N LEU A 22 -3.79 9.27 15.27
CA LEU A 22 -4.75 8.77 16.27
C LEU A 22 -4.57 7.25 16.50
N ASN A 23 -5.10 6.71 17.59
CA ASN A 23 -5.19 5.25 17.73
C ASN A 23 -6.29 4.68 16.80
N PHE A 24 -6.30 3.36 16.56
CA PHE A 24 -7.25 2.74 15.61
C PHE A 24 -8.72 2.99 15.96
N SER A 25 -9.07 2.91 17.25
CA SER A 25 -10.44 3.13 17.75
C SER A 25 -10.93 4.57 17.56
N ARG A 26 -10.06 5.57 17.71
CA ARG A 26 -10.44 6.97 17.44
C ARG A 26 -10.50 7.28 15.95
N ALA A 27 -9.59 6.70 15.16
CA ALA A 27 -9.57 6.90 13.72
C ALA A 27 -10.80 6.27 13.03
N SER A 28 -11.31 5.13 13.52
CA SER A 28 -12.52 4.51 12.97
C SER A 28 -13.78 5.36 13.15
N ASN A 29 -13.76 6.35 14.05
CA ASN A 29 -14.88 7.25 14.27
C ASN A 29 -14.85 8.48 13.34
N ILE A 30 -13.81 8.62 12.51
CA ILE A 30 -13.63 9.76 11.61
C ILE A 30 -13.73 9.27 10.17
N ALA A 31 -14.83 9.62 9.51
CA ALA A 31 -14.94 9.51 8.06
C ALA A 31 -14.29 10.74 7.40
N LEU A 32 -13.23 10.50 6.63
CA LEU A 32 -12.59 11.51 5.78
C LEU A 32 -13.08 11.36 4.34
N TYR A 33 -13.34 12.49 3.71
CA TYR A 33 -13.67 12.55 2.29
C TYR A 33 -13.08 13.80 1.66
N THR A 34 -13.02 13.81 0.34
CA THR A 34 -12.71 15.00 -0.44
C THR A 34 -13.68 15.09 -1.62
N VAL A 35 -14.21 16.28 -1.85
CA VAL A 35 -15.07 16.57 -2.99
C VAL A 35 -14.21 17.07 -4.15
N LEU A 36 -14.27 16.39 -5.28
CA LEU A 36 -13.69 16.86 -6.53
C LEU A 36 -14.74 17.72 -7.24
N GLU A 37 -14.75 19.02 -6.94
CA GLU A 37 -15.77 19.97 -7.45
C GLU A 37 -15.89 19.98 -8.98
N GLY A 38 -14.80 19.72 -9.71
CA GLY A 38 -14.81 19.62 -11.18
C GLY A 38 -15.38 18.32 -11.75
N ARG A 39 -15.65 17.32 -10.91
CA ARG A 39 -16.18 16.00 -11.33
C ARG A 39 -17.48 15.62 -10.60
N ASN A 40 -17.91 16.42 -9.63
CA ASN A 40 -19.03 16.10 -8.74
C ASN A 40 -18.88 14.70 -8.09
N GLU A 41 -17.63 14.32 -7.80
CA GLU A 41 -17.27 13.03 -7.21
C GLU A 41 -16.83 13.22 -5.77
N LEU A 42 -17.34 12.36 -4.88
CA LEU A 42 -16.91 12.28 -3.48
C LEU A 42 -15.97 11.08 -3.31
N ILE A 43 -14.73 11.35 -2.93
CA ILE A 43 -13.72 10.32 -2.68
C ILE A 43 -13.61 10.11 -1.18
N ASN A 44 -13.93 8.91 -0.73
CA ASN A 44 -13.69 8.49 0.65
C ASN A 44 -12.22 8.15 0.86
N ILE A 45 -11.63 8.69 1.92
CA ILE A 45 -10.24 8.48 2.29
C ILE A 45 -10.19 7.46 3.45
N ASP A 46 -9.78 6.24 3.15
CA ASP A 46 -9.66 5.16 4.13
C ASP A 46 -8.35 5.29 4.94
N ILE A 47 -8.45 5.95 6.11
CA ILE A 47 -7.34 6.09 7.06
C ILE A 47 -6.79 4.74 7.51
N ALA A 48 -7.65 3.74 7.70
CA ALA A 48 -7.21 2.44 8.19
C ALA A 48 -6.30 1.76 7.17
N SER A 49 -6.64 1.83 5.88
CA SER A 49 -5.78 1.37 4.79
C SER A 49 -4.47 2.16 4.72
N ILE A 50 -4.51 3.50 4.81
CA ILE A 50 -3.31 4.36 4.80
C ILE A 50 -2.39 4.00 5.98
N LYS A 51 -2.91 3.85 7.19
CA LYS A 51 -2.14 3.44 8.37
C LYS A 51 -1.50 2.08 8.20
N LYS A 52 -2.23 1.10 7.67
CA LYS A 52 -1.70 -0.24 7.41
C LYS A 52 -0.52 -0.16 6.42
N LYS A 53 -0.62 0.65 5.37
CA LYS A 53 0.45 0.88 4.40
C LYS A 53 1.66 1.60 5.00
N LEU A 54 1.44 2.63 5.83
CA LEU A 54 2.51 3.33 6.53
C LEU A 54 3.24 2.43 7.54
N ALA A 55 2.49 1.64 8.31
CA ALA A 55 3.06 0.65 9.22
C ALA A 55 3.82 -0.45 8.46
N ALA A 56 3.27 -0.91 7.34
CA ALA A 56 3.94 -1.86 6.44
C ALA A 56 5.30 -1.32 6.01
N SER A 57 5.36 -0.10 5.48
CA SER A 57 6.60 0.53 4.99
C SER A 57 7.73 0.55 6.04
N ARG A 58 7.40 0.74 7.33
CA ARG A 58 8.37 0.68 8.45
C ARG A 58 8.89 -0.73 8.77
N VAL A 59 8.16 -1.78 8.38
CA VAL A 59 8.45 -3.19 8.70
C VAL A 59 9.05 -3.95 7.50
N LEU A 60 9.07 -3.33 6.31
CA LEU A 60 9.64 -3.91 5.10
C LEU A 60 11.15 -3.74 5.08
N SER A 61 11.88 -4.86 5.08
CA SER A 61 13.31 -4.86 4.74
C SER A 61 13.51 -4.50 3.26
N ASP A 62 14.74 -4.14 2.89
CA ASP A 62 15.08 -3.76 1.51
C ASP A 62 14.73 -4.84 0.49
N LEU A 63 14.82 -6.11 0.91
CA LEU A 63 14.45 -7.25 0.08
C LEU A 63 12.93 -7.31 -0.18
N HIS A 64 12.10 -6.96 0.81
CA HIS A 64 10.66 -6.86 0.59
C HIS A 64 10.32 -5.69 -0.35
N LYS A 65 11.02 -4.56 -0.23
CA LYS A 65 10.85 -3.41 -1.11
C LYS A 65 11.26 -3.74 -2.55
N ALA A 66 12.35 -4.48 -2.73
CA ALA A 66 12.80 -4.95 -4.03
C ALA A 66 11.76 -5.86 -4.71
N VAL A 67 11.18 -6.81 -3.98
CA VAL A 67 10.09 -7.67 -4.48
C VAL A 67 8.87 -6.84 -4.84
N LEU A 68 8.45 -5.91 -3.98
CA LEU A 68 7.29 -5.06 -4.24
C LEU A 68 7.49 -4.23 -5.51
N LYS A 69 8.66 -3.61 -5.67
CA LYS A 69 9.01 -2.82 -6.86
C LYS A 69 8.99 -3.64 -8.14
N ILE A 70 9.44 -4.90 -8.08
CA ILE A 70 9.38 -5.81 -9.24
C ILE A 70 7.93 -6.11 -9.64
N VAL A 71 7.04 -6.35 -8.66
CA VAL A 71 5.62 -6.60 -8.91
C VAL A 71 4.92 -5.32 -9.42
N GLU A 72 5.29 -4.17 -8.88
CA GLU A 72 4.81 -2.84 -9.31
C GLU A 72 5.20 -2.54 -10.76
N GLU A 73 6.48 -2.71 -11.12
CA GLU A 73 6.98 -2.48 -12.49
C GLU A 73 6.32 -3.40 -13.54
N LYS A 74 5.98 -4.65 -13.16
CA LYS A 74 5.33 -5.60 -14.07
C LYS A 74 3.81 -5.48 -14.09
N GLY A 75 3.19 -4.87 -13.09
CA GLY A 75 1.75 -4.89 -12.84
C GLY A 75 1.23 -6.26 -12.36
N VAL A 76 1.55 -7.35 -13.07
CA VAL A 76 1.24 -8.74 -12.69
C VAL A 76 2.49 -9.60 -12.85
N ALA A 77 2.92 -10.27 -11.78
CA ALA A 77 4.11 -11.11 -11.77
C ALA A 77 3.87 -12.49 -11.14
N THR A 78 4.52 -13.51 -11.69
CA THR A 78 4.60 -14.85 -11.10
C THR A 78 5.84 -14.97 -10.20
N PRO A 79 5.87 -15.90 -9.23
CA PRO A 79 7.03 -16.10 -8.37
C PRO A 79 8.33 -16.37 -9.12
N SER A 80 8.26 -17.10 -10.24
CA SER A 80 9.44 -17.38 -11.08
C SER A 80 10.01 -16.11 -11.68
N GLU A 81 9.16 -15.25 -12.26
CA GLU A 81 9.59 -13.99 -12.86
C GLU A 81 10.17 -13.02 -11.81
N VAL A 82 9.63 -13.05 -10.59
CA VAL A 82 10.19 -12.26 -9.48
C VAL A 82 11.59 -12.77 -9.11
N LEU A 83 11.80 -14.09 -9.08
CA LEU A 83 13.13 -14.67 -8.84
C LEU A 83 14.12 -14.29 -9.93
N ASP A 84 13.70 -14.36 -11.19
CA ASP A 84 14.58 -14.04 -12.32
C ASP A 84 15.02 -12.58 -12.27
N LYS A 85 14.09 -11.64 -12.06
CA LYS A 85 14.42 -10.21 -11.88
C LYS A 85 15.25 -9.92 -10.62
N LEU A 86 15.07 -10.67 -9.54
CA LEU A 86 15.93 -10.54 -8.36
C LEU A 86 17.36 -11.01 -8.66
N ARG A 87 17.52 -12.11 -9.40
CA ARG A 87 18.81 -12.62 -9.84
C ARG A 87 19.53 -11.66 -10.78
N GLU A 88 18.81 -11.04 -11.72
CA GLU A 88 19.34 -9.97 -12.59
C GLU A 88 19.89 -8.78 -11.77
N ARG A 89 19.31 -8.51 -10.60
CA ARG A 89 19.75 -7.48 -9.65
C ARG A 89 20.83 -7.98 -8.68
N GLY A 90 21.37 -9.18 -8.86
CA GLY A 90 22.40 -9.78 -8.01
C GLY A 90 21.89 -10.31 -6.66
N ILE A 91 20.57 -10.45 -6.48
CA ILE A 91 19.95 -10.89 -5.23
C ILE A 91 19.53 -12.36 -5.34
N THR A 92 20.16 -13.22 -4.53
CA THR A 92 19.87 -14.65 -4.51
C THR A 92 18.97 -15.00 -3.33
N ILE A 93 17.76 -15.51 -3.58
CA ILE A 93 16.85 -16.01 -2.54
C ILE A 93 16.26 -17.37 -2.90
N THR A 94 15.85 -18.12 -1.87
CA THR A 94 15.15 -19.39 -2.06
C THR A 94 13.68 -19.18 -2.42
N LYS A 95 13.09 -20.14 -3.15
CA LYS A 95 11.65 -20.13 -3.49
C LYS A 95 10.76 -20.03 -2.24
N GLN A 96 11.13 -20.71 -1.16
CA GLN A 96 10.40 -20.65 0.12
C GLN A 96 10.47 -19.26 0.76
N HIS A 97 11.63 -18.62 0.73
CA HIS A 97 11.78 -17.27 1.29
C HIS A 97 10.94 -16.26 0.49
N LEU A 98 10.96 -16.35 -0.85
CA LEU A 98 10.11 -15.52 -1.70
C LEU A 98 8.62 -15.72 -1.39
N ALA A 99 8.18 -16.97 -1.22
CA ALA A 99 6.79 -17.26 -0.89
C ALA A 99 6.35 -16.60 0.44
N LYS A 100 7.22 -16.62 1.46
CA LYS A 100 6.96 -15.91 2.73
C LYS A 100 6.84 -14.40 2.53
N ILE A 101 7.71 -13.80 1.71
CA ILE A 101 7.68 -12.37 1.40
C ILE A 101 6.39 -12.00 0.65
N LEU A 102 6.01 -12.78 -0.36
CA LEU A 102 4.78 -12.55 -1.13
C LEU A 102 3.54 -12.67 -0.24
N THR A 103 3.47 -13.67 0.64
CA THR A 103 2.37 -13.81 1.62
C THR A 103 2.33 -12.62 2.57
N LYS A 104 3.48 -12.14 3.06
CA LYS A 104 3.54 -10.97 3.93
C LYS A 104 3.07 -9.71 3.21
N LEU A 105 3.54 -9.47 1.98
CA LEU A 105 3.09 -8.34 1.15
C LEU A 105 1.58 -8.41 0.85
N ALA A 106 1.04 -9.61 0.65
CA ALA A 106 -0.39 -9.82 0.44
C ALA A 106 -1.21 -9.53 1.71
N ASN A 107 -0.75 -10.01 2.87
CA ASN A 107 -1.39 -9.73 4.16
C ASN A 107 -1.37 -8.23 4.52
N LEU A 108 -0.35 -7.51 4.05
CA LEU A 108 -0.24 -6.06 4.21
C LEU A 108 -1.09 -5.28 3.19
N GLY A 109 -1.74 -5.97 2.24
CA GLY A 109 -2.59 -5.36 1.23
C GLY A 109 -1.83 -4.59 0.14
N LEU A 110 -0.52 -4.81 0.02
CA LEU A 110 0.35 -4.16 -0.99
C LEU A 110 0.35 -4.92 -2.33
N ILE A 111 0.04 -6.21 -2.28
CA ILE A 111 -0.15 -7.04 -3.46
C ILE A 111 -1.39 -7.92 -3.29
N GLU A 112 -1.97 -8.36 -4.39
CA GLU A 112 -3.12 -9.24 -4.43
C GLU A 112 -2.76 -10.53 -5.17
N LYS A 113 -3.10 -11.68 -4.59
CA LYS A 113 -2.89 -12.97 -5.24
C LYS A 113 -4.06 -13.24 -6.19
N ILE A 114 -3.76 -13.35 -7.47
CA ILE A 114 -4.71 -13.71 -8.52
C ILE A 114 -4.75 -15.25 -8.68
N GLU A 115 -5.86 -15.75 -9.17
CA GLU A 115 -6.03 -17.13 -9.61
C GLU A 115 -4.88 -17.54 -10.56
N ARG A 116 -4.24 -18.69 -10.28
CA ARG A 116 -2.99 -19.22 -10.88
C ARG A 116 -1.67 -18.77 -10.25
N GLY A 117 -1.68 -18.24 -9.03
CA GLY A 117 -0.43 -17.94 -8.30
C GLY A 117 0.34 -16.75 -8.87
N LYS A 118 -0.37 -15.86 -9.56
CA LYS A 118 0.14 -14.56 -9.99
C LYS A 118 -0.12 -13.54 -8.89
N TYR A 119 0.70 -12.50 -8.83
CA TYR A 119 0.58 -11.41 -7.87
C TYR A 119 0.46 -10.10 -8.61
N ARG A 120 -0.52 -9.29 -8.24
CA ARG A 120 -0.76 -7.95 -8.79
C ARG A 120 -0.45 -6.90 -7.74
N TYR A 121 0.16 -5.79 -8.17
CA TYR A 121 0.34 -4.65 -7.29
C TYR A 121 -1.01 -3.99 -6.96
N LYS A 122 -1.26 -3.72 -5.67
CA LYS A 122 -2.48 -3.06 -5.20
C LYS A 122 -2.12 -1.71 -4.58
N PRO A 123 -2.42 -0.58 -5.26
CA PRO A 123 -2.05 0.75 -4.80
C PRO A 123 -2.77 1.16 -3.51
#